data_AF-A0A0B3AJZ6-F1
#
_entry.id   AF-A0A0B3AJZ6-F1
#
_cell.length_a   1.000
_cell.length_b   1.000
_cell.length_c   1.000
_cell.angle_alpha   90.00
_cell.angle_beta   90.00
_cell.angle_gamma   90.00
#
_symmetry.space_group_name_H-M   'P 1'
#
loop_
_entity.id
_entity.type
_entity.pdbx_description
1 polymer ?
#
loop_
_entity_poly.entity_id
_entity_poly.type
_entity_poly.pdbx_seq_one_letter_code
_entity_poly.pdbx_strand_id
1 'polypeptide(L)' 'MKLNENMAEMVGIIIGDGFIHRGKKSYFGFTGSPKTDKEYYIFLTNLISDTCNKTIKVRETWRT' A
#
# COMPACT_ATOMS: atom_id res chain seq x y z
N MET A 1 -2.06 -17.80 -5.21
CA MET A 1 -1.73 -17.06 -3.97
C MET A 1 -2.45 -17.76 -2.83
N LYS A 2 -1.75 -18.24 -1.80
CA LYS A 2 -2.40 -18.76 -0.59
C LYS A 2 -2.76 -17.56 0.31
N LEU A 3 -3.93 -17.62 0.94
CA LEU A 3 -4.30 -16.67 1.99
C LEU A 3 -3.32 -16.86 3.16
N ASN A 4 -2.62 -15.80 3.54
CA ASN A 4 -1.69 -15.77 4.67
C ASN A 4 -1.88 -14.47 5.46
N GLU A 5 -1.28 -14.38 6.63
CA GLU A 5 -1.43 -13.23 7.54
C GLU A 5 -1.06 -11.91 6.85
N ASN A 6 0.03 -11.87 6.09
CA ASN A 6 0.45 -10.68 5.35
C ASN A 6 -0.60 -10.21 4.32
N MET A 7 -1.25 -11.14 3.64
CA MET A 7 -2.32 -10.82 2.69
C MET A 7 -3.56 -10.29 3.41
N ALA A 8 -3.92 -10.87 4.57
CA ALA A 8 -5.03 -10.40 5.38
C ALA A 8 -4.77 -8.98 5.92
N GLU A 9 -3.54 -8.74 6.40
CA GLU A 9 -3.07 -7.44 6.87
C GLU A 9 -3.13 -6.40 5.74
N MET A 10 -2.59 -6.72 4.57
CA MET A 10 -2.61 -5.84 3.40
C MET A 10 -4.05 -5.46 3.01
N VAL A 11 -4.97 -6.41 3.04
CA VAL A 11 -6.39 -6.15 2.74
C VAL A 11 -7.02 -5.27 3.82
N GLY A 12 -6.75 -5.52 5.10
CA GLY A 12 -7.24 -4.70 6.21
C GLY A 12 -6.84 -3.24 6.08
N ILE A 13 -5.57 -2.99 5.74
CA ILE A 13 -5.04 -1.65 5.51
C ILE A 13 -5.73 -0.98 4.31
N ILE A 14 -5.91 -1.71 3.20
CA ILE A 14 -6.60 -1.17 2.02
C ILE A 14 -8.06 -0.80 2.35
N ILE A 15 -8.74 -1.56 3.21
CA ILE A 15 -10.11 -1.30 3.64
C ILE A 15 -10.18 -0.08 4.59
N GLY A 16 -9.21 0.07 5.49
CA GLY A 16 -9.17 1.17 6.47
C GLY A 16 -8.76 2.51 5.88
N ASP A 17 -7.53 2.58 5.37
CA ASP A 17 -6.86 3.85 4.99
C ASP A 17 -6.54 3.95 3.49
N GLY A 18 -6.75 2.84 2.78
CA GLY A 18 -6.47 2.73 1.37
C GLY A 18 -7.63 3.16 0.47
N PHE A 19 -7.29 3.37 -0.80
CA PHE A 19 -8.26 3.50 -1.87
C PHE A 19 -7.74 2.83 -3.13
N ILE A 20 -8.65 2.36 -3.97
CA ILE A 20 -8.32 1.75 -5.26
C ILE A 20 -8.72 2.71 -6.37
N HIS A 21 -7.75 3.14 -7.16
CA HIS A 21 -8.01 3.86 -8.40
C HIS A 21 -8.05 2.88 -9.56
N ARG A 22 -9.15 2.94 -10.33
CA ARG A 22 -9.32 2.15 -11.56
C ARG A 22 -9.39 3.09 -12.75
N GLY A 23 -8.44 2.96 -13.67
CA GLY A 23 -8.33 3.80 -14.87
C GLY A 23 -7.44 3.13 -15.93
N LYS A 24 -6.82 3.90 -16.84
CA LYS A 24 -5.84 3.36 -17.81
C LYS A 24 -4.69 2.60 -17.13
N LYS A 25 -4.31 3.00 -15.91
CA LYS A 25 -3.43 2.27 -15.02
C LYS A 25 -4.12 2.15 -13.66
N SER A 26 -4.35 0.92 -13.21
CA SER A 26 -4.92 0.66 -11.89
C SER A 26 -3.82 0.73 -10.83
N TYR A 27 -4.11 1.37 -9.70
CA TYR A 27 -3.22 1.40 -8.54
C TYR A 27 -4.04 1.49 -7.25
N PHE A 28 -3.43 1.03 -6.16
CA PHE A 28 -3.90 1.29 -4.81
C PHE A 28 -3.05 2.41 -4.22
N GLY A 29 -3.69 3.29 -3.46
CA GLY A 29 -3.05 4.38 -2.74
C GLY A 29 -3.46 4.38 -1.29
N PHE A 30 -2.65 5.00 -0.45
CA PHE A 30 -2.93 5.21 0.97
C PHE A 30 -2.93 6.71 1.22
N THR A 31 -3.90 7.17 1.99
CA THR A 31 -4.04 8.59 2.31
C THR A 31 -3.28 8.89 3.59
N GLY A 32 -2.39 9.88 3.58
CA GLY A 32 -1.54 10.18 4.72
C GLY A 32 -0.39 11.11 4.36
N SER A 33 0.44 11.45 5.34
CA SER A 33 1.63 12.26 5.13
C SER A 33 2.89 11.39 5.29
N PRO A 34 3.48 10.89 4.19
CA PRO A 34 4.63 9.99 4.25
C PRO A 34 5.88 10.57 4.95
N LYS A 35 5.93 11.90 5.15
CA LYS A 35 6.97 12.56 5.95
C LYS A 35 6.75 12.44 7.46
N THR A 36 5.50 12.51 7.91
CA THR A 36 5.14 12.36 9.33
C THR A 36 5.00 10.88 9.71
N ASP A 37 4.54 10.05 8.77
CA ASP A 37 4.22 8.63 9.00
C ASP A 37 5.25 7.71 8.32
N LYS A 38 6.52 8.12 8.32
CA LYS A 38 7.59 7.45 7.57
C LYS A 38 7.71 5.96 7.91
N GLU A 39 7.66 5.62 9.20
CA GLU A 39 7.76 4.24 9.68
C GLU A 39 6.61 3.37 9.18
N TYR A 40 5.39 3.91 9.19
CA TYR A 40 4.21 3.25 8.68
C TYR A 40 4.32 2.98 7.17
N TYR A 41 4.79 3.94 6.38
CA TYR A 41 5.00 3.73 4.95
C TYR A 41 6.15 2.74 4.64
N ILE A 42 7.19 2.67 5.47
CA ILE A 42 8.22 1.63 5.36
C ILE A 42 7.62 0.25 5.63
N PHE A 43 6.83 0.11 6.71
CA PHE A 43 6.11 -1.12 7.03
C PHE A 43 5.21 -1.56 5.86
N LEU A 44 4.39 -0.65 5.33
CA LEU A 44 3.55 -0.93 4.16
C LEU A 44 4.36 -1.40 2.95
N THR A 45 5.49 -0.75 2.68
CA THR A 45 6.35 -1.12 1.54
C THR A 45 6.85 -2.56 1.66
N ASN A 46 7.30 -2.94 2.85
CA ASN A 46 7.79 -4.29 3.12
C ASN A 46 6.64 -5.31 3.03
N LEU A 47 5.52 -5.04 3.71
CA LEU A 47 4.34 -5.90 3.72
C LEU A 47 3.84 -6.20 2.30
N ILE A 48 3.68 -5.18 1.46
CA ILE A 48 3.17 -5.36 0.10
C ILE A 48 4.24 -6.02 -0.78
N SER A 49 5.53 -5.71 -0.58
CA SER A 49 6.61 -6.35 -1.32
C SER A 49 6.68 -7.86 -1.06
N ASP A 50 6.56 -8.26 0.20
CA ASP A 50 6.52 -9.66 0.63
C ASP A 50 5.27 -10.37 0.12
N THR A 51 4.11 -9.71 0.23
CA THR A 51 2.82 -10.26 -0.21
C THR A 51 2.81 -10.47 -1.72
N CYS A 52 3.32 -9.51 -2.50
CA CYS A 52 3.35 -9.57 -3.96
C CYS A 52 4.58 -10.27 -4.53
N ASN A 53 5.54 -10.66 -3.68
CA ASN A 53 6.87 -11.17 -4.06
C ASN A 53 7.54 -10.31 -5.13
N LYS A 54 7.47 -8.98 -4.97
CA LYS A 54 7.97 -7.98 -5.93
C LYS A 54 8.46 -6.75 -5.17
N THR A 55 9.58 -6.18 -5.59
CA THR A 55 10.03 -4.90 -5.04
C THR A 55 9.08 -3.77 -5.44
N ILE A 56 8.47 -3.12 -4.44
CA ILE A 56 7.57 -1.98 -4.66
C ILE A 56 8.28 -0.67 -4.32
N LYS A 57 8.03 0.37 -5.13
CA LYS A 57 8.52 1.73 -4.87
C LYS A 57 7.36 2.58 -4.40
N VAL A 58 7.47 3.19 -3.22
CA VAL A 58 6.54 4.23 -2.76
C VAL A 58 6.78 5.50 -3.57
N ARG A 59 5.71 6.14 -3.99
CA ARG A 59 5.74 7.46 -4.62
C ARG A 59 4.78 8.37 -3.89
N GLU A 60 5.27 9.52 -3.45
CA GLU A 60 4.41 10.61 -2.97
C GLU A 60 3.72 11.24 -4.19
N THR A 61 2.41 11.44 -4.10
CA THR A 61 1.65 12.15 -5.14
C THR A 61 0.70 13.12 -4.47
N TRP A 62 0.81 14.39 -4.85
CA TRP A 62 -0.11 15.44 -4.42
C TRP A 62 -1.35 15.37 -5.31
N ARG A 63 -2.51 15.07 -4.73
CA ARG A 63 -3.79 15.35 -5.39
C ARG A 63 -4.07 16.84 -5.19
N THR A 64 -3.71 17.66 -6.17
CA THR A 64 -4.26 19.02 -6.36
C THR A 64 -5.70 18.96 -6.83
#